data_AF-A0A3B8HM45-F1
#
_entry.id   AF-A0A3B8HM45-F1
#
_cell.length_a   1.000
_cell.length_b   1.000
_cell.length_c   1.000
_cell.angle_alpha   90.00
_cell.angle_beta   90.00
_cell.angle_gamma   90.00
#
_symmetry.space_group_name_H-M   'P 1'
#
loop_
_entity.id
_entity.type
_entity.pdbx_description
1 polymer ?
#
loop_
_entity_poly.entity_id
_entity_poly.type
_entity_poly.pdbx_seq_one_letter_code
_entity_poly.pdbx_strand_id
1 'polypeptide(L)'
;MKRYIVDIVRGTRTAPGVQMGASPRASLALMKSAQAIALLNGDGFVTPDHIGDIAVAVLAHRLVVDPQARFAGRSRRATRY
;
A
#
# COMPACT_ATOMS: atom_id res chain seq x y z
N MET A 1 13.47 6.65 -1.92
CA MET A 1 12.06 6.51 -1.50
C MET A 1 11.05 6.35 -2.65
N LYS A 2 11.05 7.23 -3.68
CA LYS A 2 10.10 7.12 -4.81
C LYS A 2 10.04 5.72 -5.45
N ARG A 3 11.21 5.11 -5.71
CA ARG A 3 11.31 3.75 -6.25
C ARG A 3 10.69 2.70 -5.33
N TYR A 4 10.97 2.76 -4.03
CA TYR A 4 10.38 1.86 -3.03
C TYR A 4 8.84 1.89 -3.06
N ILE A 5 8.24 3.08 -3.11
CA ILE A 5 6.78 3.23 -3.25
C ILE A 5 6.26 2.65 -4.56
N VAL A 6 6.96 2.89 -5.67
CA VAL A 6 6.60 2.33 -6.98
C VAL A 6 6.68 0.81 -6.96
N ASP A 7 7.70 0.24 -6.33
CA ASP A 7 7.90 -1.21 -6.24
C ASP A 7 6.79 -1.87 -5.39
N ILE A 8 6.39 -1.26 -4.26
CA ILE A 8 5.22 -1.70 -3.48
C ILE A 8 3.96 -1.70 -4.36
N VAL A 9 3.67 -0.58 -5.04
CA VAL A 9 2.46 -0.44 -5.87
C VAL A 9 2.48 -1.42 -7.04
N ARG A 10 3.62 -1.64 -7.68
CA ARG A 10 3.80 -2.63 -8.74
C ARG A 10 3.61 -4.05 -8.22
N GLY A 11 4.15 -4.36 -7.05
CA GLY A 11 4.00 -5.66 -6.40
C GLY A 11 2.54 -6.05 -6.18
N THR A 12 1.65 -5.09 -5.95
CA THR A 12 0.21 -5.38 -5.84
C THR A 12 -0.44 -5.94 -7.10
N ARG A 13 0.17 -5.75 -8.29
CA ARG A 13 -0.38 -6.24 -9.57
C ARG A 13 -0.05 -7.69 -9.87
N THR A 14 1.02 -8.20 -9.25
CA THR A 14 1.47 -9.59 -9.37
C THR A 14 1.22 -10.38 -8.09
N ALA A 15 0.56 -9.77 -7.10
CA ALA A 15 0.26 -10.40 -5.82
C ALA A 15 -0.76 -11.54 -6.00
N PRO A 16 -0.48 -12.75 -5.48
CA PRO A 16 -1.41 -13.88 -5.57
C PRO A 16 -2.80 -13.54 -5.00
N GLY A 17 -3.85 -13.88 -5.74
CA GLY A 17 -5.24 -13.62 -5.33
C GLY A 17 -5.70 -12.17 -5.55
N VAL A 18 -4.87 -11.31 -6.14
CA VAL A 18 -5.29 -9.97 -6.60
C VAL A 18 -5.70 -10.06 -8.06
N GLN A 19 -6.98 -9.81 -8.33
CA GLN A 19 -7.53 -9.71 -9.68
C GLN A 19 -7.17 -8.36 -10.34
N MET A 20 -7.07 -7.28 -9.56
CA MET A 20 -6.63 -5.98 -10.04
C MET A 20 -5.81 -5.23 -9.00
N GLY A 21 -4.54 -4.99 -9.31
CA GLY A 21 -3.62 -4.25 -8.45
C GLY A 21 -3.82 -2.74 -8.48
N ALA A 22 -3.06 -2.03 -7.65
CA ALA A 22 -3.16 -0.59 -7.51
C ALA A 22 -2.65 0.17 -8.75
N SER A 23 -3.33 1.27 -9.08
CA SER A 23 -2.95 2.17 -10.18
C SER A 23 -1.77 3.08 -9.78
N PRO A 24 -1.07 3.74 -10.75
CA PRO A 24 0.01 4.67 -10.44
C PRO A 24 -0.39 5.82 -9.49
N ARG A 25 -1.68 6.17 -9.43
CA ARG A 25 -2.23 7.14 -8.48
C ARG A 25 -2.07 6.72 -7.02
N ALA A 26 -1.89 5.42 -6.74
CA ALA A 26 -1.61 4.93 -5.39
C ALA A 26 -0.20 5.31 -4.93
N SER A 27 0.79 5.36 -5.83
CA SER A 27 2.14 5.81 -5.49
C SER A 27 2.15 7.27 -5.03
N LEU A 28 1.35 8.13 -5.69
CA LEU A 28 1.22 9.53 -5.31
C LEU A 28 0.53 9.70 -3.95
N ALA A 29 -0.53 8.93 -3.71
CA ALA A 29 -1.23 8.94 -2.42
C ALA A 29 -0.33 8.47 -1.28
N LEU A 30 0.40 7.35 -1.47
CA LEU A 30 1.37 6.85 -0.49
C LEU A 30 2.45 7.88 -0.15
N MET A 31 3.05 8.51 -1.17
CA MET A 31 4.10 9.51 -0.93
C MET A 31 3.58 10.69 -0.13
N LYS A 32 2.41 11.25 -0.51
CA LYS A 32 1.82 12.40 0.18
C LYS A 32 1.43 12.06 1.62
N SER A 33 0.83 10.91 1.85
CA SER A 33 0.46 10.49 3.20
C SER A 33 1.68 10.20 4.07
N ALA A 34 2.72 9.57 3.53
CA ALA A 34 3.96 9.33 4.27
C ALA A 34 4.72 10.63 4.59
N GLN A 35 4.68 11.63 3.70
CA GLN A 35 5.18 12.98 3.98
C GLN A 35 4.41 13.67 5.12
N ALA A 36 3.08 13.53 5.13
CA ALA A 36 2.26 14.05 6.21
C ALA A 36 2.60 13.40 7.56
N ILE A 37 2.79 12.07 7.59
CA ILE A 37 3.20 11.35 8.80
C ILE A 37 4.57 11.81 9.28
N ALA A 38 5.57 11.86 8.39
CA ALA A 38 6.90 12.34 8.73
C ALA A 38 6.86 13.75 9.35
N LEU A 39 6.08 14.66 8.75
CA LEU A 39 5.93 16.02 9.26
C LEU A 39 5.27 16.04 10.65
N LEU A 40 4.22 15.24 10.87
CA LEU A 40 3.54 15.15 12.17
C LEU A 40 4.44 14.56 13.27
N ASN A 41 5.38 13.69 12.89
CA ASN A 41 6.35 13.10 13.80
C ASN A 41 7.57 13.99 14.06
N GLY A 42 7.69 15.13 13.37
CA GLY A 42 8.85 16.02 13.48
C GLY A 42 10.06 15.59 12.64
N ASP A 43 9.88 14.63 11.72
CA ASP A 43 10.94 14.14 10.86
C ASP A 43 11.19 15.05 9.67
N GLY A 44 12.47 15.26 9.34
CA GLY A 44 12.88 16.02 8.15
C GLY A 44 12.71 15.27 6.83
N PHE A 45 12.42 13.97 6.86
CA PHE A 45 12.32 13.13 5.67
C PHE A 45 11.44 11.89 5.88
N VAL A 46 10.98 11.31 4.77
CA VAL A 46 10.18 10.07 4.79
C VAL A 46 11.08 8.84 4.97
N THR A 47 10.73 7.98 5.92
CA THR A 47 11.34 6.66 6.15
C THR A 47 10.46 5.53 5.58
N PRO A 48 10.99 4.29 5.44
CA PRO A 48 10.17 3.14 5.07
C PRO A 48 9.03 2.86 6.07
N ASP A 49 9.22 3.12 7.36
CA ASP A 49 8.21 2.88 8.40
C ASP A 49 6.98 3.75 8.20
N HIS A 50 7.15 5.03 7.88
CA HIS A 50 6.03 5.93 7.52
C HIS A 50 5.19 5.40 6.36
N ILE A 51 5.83 4.71 5.41
CA ILE A 51 5.13 4.08 4.28
C ILE A 51 4.43 2.81 4.73
N GLY A 52 5.09 1.97 5.52
CA GLY A 52 4.52 0.74 6.08
C GLY A 52 3.29 0.98 6.94
N ASP A 53 3.29 2.05 7.72
CA ASP A 53 2.17 2.43 8.60
C ASP A 53 0.92 2.83 7.82
N ILE A 54 1.08 3.53 6.69
CA ILE A 54 -0.06 4.00 5.89
C ILE A 54 -0.38 3.10 4.68
N ALA A 55 0.47 2.11 4.39
CA ALA A 55 0.35 1.27 3.20
C ALA A 55 -1.03 0.62 3.08
N VAL A 56 -1.52 -0.01 4.16
CA VAL A 56 -2.81 -0.70 4.15
C VAL A 56 -3.96 0.29 3.95
N ALA A 57 -3.95 1.42 4.65
CA ALA A 57 -5.00 2.44 4.53
C ALA A 57 -5.12 2.97 3.10
N VAL A 58 -3.99 3.22 2.42
CA VAL A 58 -3.96 3.72 1.04
C VAL A 58 -4.24 2.64 0.00
N LEU A 59 -3.72 1.43 0.18
CA LEU A 59 -3.76 0.39 -0.85
C LEU A 59 -5.01 -0.48 -0.76
N ALA A 60 -5.50 -0.82 0.44
CA ALA A 60 -6.55 -1.82 0.60
C ALA A 60 -7.79 -1.50 -0.24
N HIS A 61 -8.30 -0.27 -0.19
CA HIS A 61 -9.47 0.16 -0.95
C HIS A 61 -9.20 0.34 -2.47
N ARG A 62 -7.99 0.04 -2.95
CA ARG A 62 -7.59 0.12 -4.36
C ARG A 62 -7.31 -1.23 -5.05
N LEU A 63 -7.39 -2.36 -4.34
CA LEU A 63 -7.12 -3.71 -4.87
C LEU A 63 -8.38 -4.54 -5.11
N VAL A 64 -8.66 -5.04 -6.30
CA VAL A 64 -9.71 -6.06 -6.45
C VAL A 64 -9.11 -7.43 -6.14
N VAL A 65 -9.67 -8.13 -5.15
CA VAL A 65 -9.26 -9.50 -4.80
C VAL A 65 -10.16 -10.47 -5.55
N ASP A 66 -9.55 -11.52 -6.07
CA ASP A 66 -10.25 -12.62 -6.74
C ASP A 66 -11.34 -13.19 -5.81
N PRO A 67 -12.58 -13.40 -6.28
CA PRO A 67 -13.64 -14.00 -5.47
C PRO A 67 -13.21 -15.32 -4.82
N GLN A 68 -12.53 -16.21 -5.54
CA GLN A 68 -12.03 -17.49 -5.00
C GLN A 68 -10.98 -17.25 -3.91
N ALA A 69 -10.09 -16.27 -4.09
CA ALA A 69 -9.12 -15.91 -3.07
C ALA A 69 -9.78 -15.37 -1.80
N ARG A 70 -10.89 -14.62 -1.91
CA ARG A 70 -11.68 -14.17 -0.75
C ARG A 70 -12.29 -15.35 0.02
N PHE A 71 -12.86 -16.33 -0.68
CA PHE A 71 -13.40 -17.54 -0.05
C PHE A 71 -12.30 -18.36 0.65
N ALA A 72 -11.09 -18.35 0.12
CA ALA A 72 -9.90 -18.94 0.76
C ALA A 72 -9.29 -18.10 1.90
N GLY A 73 -10.01 -17.07 2.39
CA GLY A 73 -9.59 -16.24 3.52
C GLY A 73 -8.61 -15.12 3.20
N ARG A 74 -8.28 -14.85 1.92
CA ARG A 74 -7.42 -13.72 1.56
C ARG A 74 -8.19 -12.40 1.57
N SER A 75 -7.63 -11.37 2.20
CA SER A 75 -8.24 -10.04 2.31
C SER A 75 -7.39 -8.92 1.71
N ARG A 76 -8.06 -7.81 1.37
CA ARG A 76 -7.42 -6.55 0.90
C ARG A 76 -6.62 -5.84 2.00
N ARG A 77 -6.90 -6.17 3.26
CA ARG A 77 -6.15 -5.70 4.42
C ARG A 77 -5.18 -6.81 4.81
N ALA A 78 -3.96 -6.42 5.16
CA ALA A 78 -3.09 -7.30 5.94
C ALA A 78 -3.62 -7.30 7.38
N THR A 79 -3.84 -8.49 7.94
CA THR A 79 -3.98 -8.64 9.39
C THR A 79 -2.60 -8.36 9.96
N ARG A 80 -2.42 -7.23 10.66
CA ARG A 80 -1.19 -6.99 11.41
C ARG A 80 -1.22 -7.89 12.65
N TYR A 81 -0.88 -9.18 12.52
CA TYR A 81 -0.42 -10.07 13.60
C TYR A 81 0.24 -11.30 12.95
#